data_AF-A0A7S0TAM5-F1
#
_entry.id   AF-A0A7S0TAM5-F1
#
_cell.length_a   1.000
_cell.length_b   1.000
_cell.length_c   1.000
_cell.angle_alpha   90.00
_cell.angle_beta   90.00
_cell.angle_gamma   90.00
#
_symmetry.space_group_name_H-M   'P 1'
#
loop_
_entity.id
_entity.type
_entity.pdbx_description
1 polymer ?
#
loop_
_entity_poly.entity_id
_entity_poly.type
_entity_poly.pdbx_seq_one_letter_code
_entity_poly.pdbx_strand_id
1 'polypeptide(L)'
;VLTDKSGKPLFGLLAPFYFLSIVPVFYIGLFVCGIGMDEATTRGYFFPSASPEDATQTNESYSSIIDSQVLDVFRVIDFRTISWKAVVKSLGTVLGLACFSVVNVPINIPAFANTCKVDVDMNNELIVHGYSNILNGLLGGIQNVMTYSVSVLFYKSGGRSRAAQWALILGMVIFFVVGVSIIPYIPRCMAGTLLLHIGVDLFIEGVCDSFEEYDKIEYGGILVIAVVMTFLG
;
A
#
# COMPACT_ATOMS: atom_id res chain seq x y z
N VAL A 1 -0.24 3.42 23.61
CA VAL A 1 -0.26 4.82 23.10
C VAL A 1 -0.54 5.77 24.26
N LEU A 2 0.29 6.80 24.47
CA LEU A 2 0.07 7.78 25.55
C LEU A 2 -1.28 8.50 25.33
N THR A 3 -2.24 8.23 26.20
CA THR A 3 -3.59 8.81 26.19
C THR A 3 -3.69 9.90 27.24
N ASP A 4 -4.37 11.00 26.90
CA ASP A 4 -4.79 12.00 27.90
C ASP A 4 -5.77 11.36 28.90
N LYS A 5 -6.01 12.00 30.05
CA LYS A 5 -7.03 11.59 31.04
C LYS A 5 -8.45 11.45 30.44
N SER A 6 -8.67 11.97 29.23
CA SER A 6 -9.90 11.85 28.44
C SER A 6 -9.90 10.67 27.44
N GLY A 7 -8.89 9.80 27.45
CA GLY A 7 -8.78 8.65 26.54
C GLY A 7 -8.44 8.99 25.09
N LYS A 8 -8.08 10.25 24.79
CA LYS A 8 -7.67 10.69 23.44
C LYS A 8 -6.16 10.51 23.26
N PRO A 9 -5.69 10.06 22.07
CA PRO A 9 -4.26 9.95 21.80
C PRO A 9 -3.61 11.34 21.85
N LEU A 10 -2.58 11.51 22.69
CA LEU A 10 -2.00 12.82 22.98
C LEU A 10 -1.28 13.44 21.76
N PHE A 11 -0.83 12.61 20.82
CA PHE A 11 -0.10 13.03 19.62
C PHE A 11 -0.57 12.34 18.33
N GLY A 12 -1.84 12.46 17.98
CA GLY A 12 -2.39 11.85 16.76
C GLY A 12 -1.74 12.28 15.45
N LEU A 13 -1.04 13.42 15.42
CA LEU A 13 -0.32 13.94 14.25
C LEU A 13 1.18 13.61 14.21
N LEU A 14 1.74 13.01 15.27
CA LEU A 14 3.19 12.78 15.36
C LEU A 14 3.69 11.84 14.26
N ALA A 15 2.98 10.73 14.01
CA ALA A 15 3.36 9.78 12.97
C ALA A 15 3.35 10.42 11.56
N PRO A 16 2.28 11.11 11.11
CA PRO A 16 2.30 11.86 9.86
C PRO A 16 3.44 12.89 9.76
N PHE A 17 3.68 13.68 10.81
CA PHE A 17 4.76 14.66 10.82
C PHE A 17 6.14 14.01 10.75
N TYR A 18 6.35 12.91 11.47
CA TYR A 18 7.58 12.14 11.43
C TYR A 18 7.86 11.68 10.00
N PHE A 19 6.90 11.02 9.34
CA PHE A 19 7.08 10.54 7.96
C PHE A 19 7.31 11.67 6.95
N LEU A 20 6.59 12.78 7.10
CA LEU A 20 6.79 13.95 6.24
C LEU A 20 8.16 14.60 6.46
N SER A 21 8.71 14.54 7.68
CA SER A 21 10.01 15.10 8.02
C SER A 21 11.21 14.30 7.51
N ILE A 22 11.04 13.01 7.19
CA ILE A 22 12.13 12.15 6.69
C ILE A 22 12.74 12.72 5.40
N VAL A 23 11.89 13.18 4.47
CA VAL A 23 12.35 13.75 3.20
C VAL A 23 13.22 14.99 3.43
N PRO A 24 12.75 16.10 4.05
CA PRO A 24 13.60 17.28 4.24
C PRO A 24 14.84 17.00 5.09
N VAL A 25 14.75 16.14 6.12
CA VAL A 25 15.92 15.76 6.93
C VAL A 25 16.97 15.02 6.08
N PHE A 26 16.54 14.15 5.17
CA PHE A 26 17.45 13.46 4.26
C PHE A 26 18.18 14.43 3.32
N TYR A 27 17.45 15.40 2.75
CA TYR A 27 18.03 16.43 1.90
C TYR A 27 18.98 17.36 2.66
N ILE A 28 18.66 17.73 3.91
CA ILE A 28 19.59 18.47 4.79
C ILE A 28 20.85 17.63 5.05
N GLY A 29 20.70 16.32 5.28
CA GLY A 29 21.83 15.41 5.44
C GLY A 29 22.74 15.37 4.21
N LEU A 30 22.17 15.30 3.00
CA LEU A 30 22.95 15.39 1.76
C LEU A 30 23.70 16.72 1.64
N PHE A 31 23.05 17.82 1.98
CA PHE A 31 23.65 19.16 1.95
C PHE A 31 24.83 19.28 2.93
N VAL A 32 24.68 18.80 4.18
CA VAL A 32 25.75 18.81 5.19
C VAL A 32 26.92 17.91 4.78
N CYS A 33 26.64 16.77 4.15
CA CYS A 33 27.67 15.86 3.64
C CYS A 33 28.31 16.31 2.32
N GLY A 34 27.83 17.39 1.70
CA GLY A 34 28.32 17.90 0.42
C GLY A 34 28.12 16.95 -0.77
N ILE A 35 27.17 16.01 -0.66
CA ILE A 35 26.90 15.02 -1.72
C ILE A 35 25.92 15.63 -2.72
N GLY A 36 26.33 15.70 -3.99
CA GLY A 36 25.46 16.17 -5.08
C GLY A 36 24.32 15.19 -5.35
N MET A 37 23.22 15.69 -5.94
CA MET A 37 22.06 14.86 -6.30
C MET A 37 22.44 13.71 -7.24
N ASP A 38 23.31 13.99 -8.21
CA ASP A 38 23.76 12.98 -9.18
C ASP A 38 24.54 11.86 -8.51
N GLU A 39 25.47 12.23 -7.61
CA GLU A 39 26.25 11.26 -6.83
C GLU A 39 25.37 10.45 -5.88
N ALA A 40 24.36 11.08 -5.27
CA ALA A 40 23.41 10.38 -4.42
C ALA A 40 22.54 9.39 -5.20
N THR A 41 22.21 9.70 -6.44
CA THR A 41 21.46 8.82 -7.35
C THR A 41 22.32 7.64 -7.80
N THR A 42 23.58 7.86 -8.20
CA THR A 42 24.53 6.79 -8.56
C THR A 42 24.83 5.86 -7.39
N ARG A 43 24.92 6.39 -6.15
CA ARG A 43 25.07 5.60 -4.93
C ARG A 43 23.81 4.84 -4.53
N GLY A 44 22.70 5.10 -5.21
CA GLY A 44 21.45 4.42 -4.99
C GLY A 44 20.70 4.85 -3.73
N TYR A 45 20.74 6.14 -3.39
CA TYR A 45 19.88 6.67 -2.33
C TYR A 45 18.44 6.92 -2.79
N PHE A 46 18.22 7.08 -4.10
CA PHE A 46 16.92 7.36 -4.71
C PHE A 46 16.43 6.19 -5.56
N PHE A 47 15.12 6.16 -5.83
CA PHE A 47 14.54 5.18 -6.76
C PHE A 47 15.01 5.47 -8.19
N PRO A 48 15.30 4.43 -9.00
CA PRO A 48 15.69 4.63 -10.39
C PRO A 48 14.56 5.31 -11.16
N SER A 49 14.91 6.30 -11.99
CA SER A 49 13.97 6.92 -12.90
C SER A 49 13.52 5.91 -13.95
N ALA A 50 12.22 5.88 -14.26
CA ALA A 50 11.65 5.03 -15.31
C ALA A 50 12.00 5.52 -16.74
N SER A 51 13.18 6.09 -16.94
CA SER A 51 13.67 6.51 -18.25
C SER A 51 14.79 5.54 -18.64
N PRO A 52 14.62 4.73 -19.69
CA PRO A 52 15.67 3.84 -20.14
C PRO A 52 16.87 4.67 -20.60
N GLU A 53 18.05 4.34 -20.08
CA GLU A 53 19.34 4.95 -20.41
C GLU A 53 19.77 4.75 -21.89
N ASP A 54 18.89 4.24 -22.75
CA ASP A 54 19.12 4.01 -24.19
C ASP A 54 18.22 4.87 -25.09
N ALA A 55 17.97 6.13 -24.73
CA ALA A 55 17.39 7.11 -25.64
C ALA A 55 18.46 8.11 -26.08
N THR A 56 19.21 7.74 -27.12
CA THR A 56 19.87 8.71 -28.00
C THR A 56 18.95 9.90 -28.25
N GLN A 57 19.43 11.09 -27.86
CA GLN A 57 19.06 12.42 -28.34
C GLN A 57 17.71 12.53 -29.08
N THR A 58 16.71 13.11 -28.44
CA THR A 58 15.95 14.21 -29.06
C THR A 58 15.36 15.11 -27.98
N ASN A 59 15.78 16.37 -28.04
CA ASN A 59 15.11 17.49 -27.40
C ASN A 59 13.70 17.61 -27.99
N GLU A 60 12.64 17.19 -27.29
CA GLU A 60 11.31 17.75 -27.51
C GLU A 60 10.55 17.97 -26.20
N SER A 61 10.32 19.27 -25.96
CA SER A 61 9.22 19.91 -25.25
C SER A 61 8.23 19.02 -24.49
N TYR A 62 8.12 19.31 -23.18
CA TYR A 62 6.90 19.27 -22.36
C TYR A 62 5.60 19.10 -23.17
N SER A 63 5.18 17.86 -23.48
CA SER A 63 3.92 17.66 -24.21
C SER A 63 3.24 16.30 -24.06
N SER A 64 3.71 15.39 -23.21
CA SER A 64 2.87 14.22 -22.84
C SER A 64 3.22 13.65 -21.45
N ILE A 65 2.62 14.26 -20.42
CA ILE A 65 2.66 13.78 -19.01
C ILE A 65 2.06 12.36 -18.87
N ILE A 66 1.45 11.82 -19.93
CA ILE A 66 0.64 10.59 -19.90
C ILE A 66 1.25 9.42 -20.70
N ASP A 67 2.11 9.64 -21.71
CA ASP A 67 2.23 8.64 -22.77
C ASP A 67 3.42 7.67 -22.63
N SER A 68 4.58 8.12 -22.15
CA SER A 68 5.78 7.26 -22.09
C SER A 68 6.09 6.71 -20.69
N GLN A 69 6.03 7.51 -19.63
CA GLN A 69 6.44 7.08 -18.28
C GLN A 69 5.34 6.33 -17.51
N VAL A 70 4.08 6.69 -17.72
CA VAL A 70 2.93 6.12 -16.98
C VAL A 70 2.56 4.74 -17.54
N LEU A 71 2.65 4.59 -18.86
CA LEU A 71 2.35 3.32 -19.55
C LEU A 71 3.51 2.33 -19.53
N ASP A 72 4.75 2.75 -19.24
CA ASP A 72 5.90 1.84 -19.16
C ASP A 72 5.74 0.80 -18.05
N VAL A 73 5.06 1.16 -16.96
CA VAL A 73 4.68 0.23 -15.88
C VAL A 73 3.85 -0.95 -16.42
N PHE A 74 2.99 -0.70 -17.41
CA PHE A 74 2.18 -1.73 -18.07
C PHE A 74 2.90 -2.41 -19.24
N ARG A 75 3.97 -1.80 -19.78
CA ARG A 75 4.79 -2.35 -20.87
C ARG A 75 5.68 -3.52 -20.44
N VAL A 76 5.88 -3.71 -19.14
CA VAL A 76 6.67 -4.82 -18.56
C VAL A 76 6.03 -6.21 -18.82
N ILE A 77 4.75 -6.29 -19.20
CA ILE A 77 4.06 -7.56 -19.45
C ILE A 77 4.29 -8.02 -20.90
N ASP A 78 5.42 -8.68 -21.17
CA ASP A 78 5.62 -9.40 -22.42
C ASP A 78 4.96 -10.78 -22.37
N PHE A 79 3.75 -10.87 -22.93
CA PHE A 79 2.96 -12.10 -23.01
C PHE A 79 3.67 -13.28 -23.71
N ARG A 80 4.72 -13.01 -24.50
CA ARG A 80 5.50 -14.06 -25.19
C ARG A 80 6.49 -14.77 -24.28
N THR A 81 6.84 -14.17 -23.15
CA THR A 81 7.81 -14.72 -22.18
C THR A 81 7.17 -15.45 -21.00
N ILE A 82 5.84 -15.61 -21.00
CA ILE A 82 5.12 -16.24 -19.90
C ILE A 82 5.47 -17.73 -19.81
N SER A 83 6.18 -18.09 -18.73
CA SER A 83 6.42 -19.48 -18.37
C SER A 83 5.18 -20.08 -17.69
N TRP A 84 4.37 -20.81 -18.43
CA TRP A 84 3.19 -21.52 -17.90
C TRP A 84 3.53 -22.49 -16.76
N LYS A 85 4.75 -23.02 -16.74
CA LYS A 85 5.26 -23.85 -15.63
C LYS A 85 5.41 -23.05 -14.34
N ALA A 86 5.86 -21.80 -14.43
CA ALA A 86 5.94 -20.90 -13.28
C ALA A 86 4.53 -20.52 -12.78
N VAL A 87 3.58 -20.26 -13.70
CA VAL A 87 2.18 -19.95 -13.36
C VAL A 87 1.54 -21.08 -12.55
N VAL A 88 1.69 -22.34 -13.00
CA VAL A 88 1.16 -23.50 -12.27
C VAL A 88 1.86 -23.65 -10.91
N LYS A 89 3.16 -23.38 -10.81
CA LYS A 89 3.89 -23.41 -9.54
C LYS A 89 3.39 -22.34 -8.55
N SER A 90 3.05 -21.15 -9.04
CA SER A 90 2.51 -20.05 -8.22
C SER A 90 1.01 -20.18 -7.89
N LEU A 91 0.31 -21.13 -8.52
CA LEU A 91 -1.14 -21.29 -8.36
C LEU A 91 -1.54 -21.51 -6.89
N GLY A 92 -0.73 -22.26 -6.13
CA GLY A 92 -0.95 -22.46 -4.70
C GLY A 92 -0.88 -21.15 -3.90
N THR A 93 0.11 -20.30 -4.19
CA THR A 93 0.25 -18.98 -3.56
C THR A 93 -0.92 -18.07 -3.91
N VAL A 94 -1.35 -18.07 -5.18
CA VAL A 94 -2.49 -17.26 -5.65
C VAL A 94 -3.79 -17.71 -4.99
N LEU A 95 -4.03 -19.02 -4.87
CA LEU A 95 -5.19 -19.56 -4.15
C LEU A 95 -5.16 -19.19 -2.67
N GLY A 96 -4.00 -19.30 -2.01
CA GLY A 96 -3.83 -18.88 -0.62
C GLY A 96 -4.14 -17.40 -0.42
N LEU A 97 -3.61 -16.54 -1.30
CA LEU A 97 -3.88 -15.10 -1.28
C LEU A 97 -5.37 -14.79 -1.53
N ALA A 98 -6.02 -15.51 -2.45
CA ALA A 98 -7.44 -15.37 -2.72
C ALA A 98 -8.29 -15.74 -1.50
N CYS A 99 -7.99 -16.86 -0.83
CA CYS A 99 -8.65 -17.26 0.42
C CYS A 99 -8.46 -16.21 1.51
N PHE A 100 -7.24 -15.70 1.69
CA PHE A 100 -6.95 -14.65 2.68
C PHE A 100 -7.73 -13.36 2.37
N SER A 101 -7.82 -12.97 1.11
CA SER A 101 -8.59 -11.78 0.74
C SER A 101 -10.09 -11.97 0.97
N VAL A 102 -10.65 -13.16 0.76
CA VAL A 102 -12.07 -13.42 1.02
C VAL A 102 -12.40 -13.27 2.50
N VAL A 103 -11.48 -13.61 3.41
CA VAL A 103 -11.68 -13.48 4.86
C VAL A 103 -11.72 -12.00 5.31
N ASN A 104 -11.02 -11.11 4.62
CA ASN A 104 -11.00 -9.69 4.98
C ASN A 104 -12.37 -8.99 4.79
N VAL A 105 -13.14 -9.43 3.80
CA VAL A 105 -14.46 -8.86 3.46
C VAL A 105 -15.48 -9.01 4.62
N PRO A 106 -15.78 -10.21 5.14
CA PRO A 106 -16.73 -10.40 6.23
C PRO A 106 -16.21 -9.90 7.58
N ILE A 107 -14.92 -9.61 7.73
CA ILE A 107 -14.39 -8.97 8.95
C ILE A 107 -14.64 -7.45 8.88
N ASN A 108 -14.25 -6.81 7.78
CA ASN A 108 -14.24 -5.34 7.69
C ASN A 108 -15.60 -4.72 7.36
N ILE A 109 -16.41 -5.37 6.51
CA ILE A 109 -17.68 -4.82 6.04
C ILE A 109 -18.74 -4.77 7.15
N PRO A 110 -18.95 -5.82 7.95
CA PRO A 110 -19.90 -5.76 9.08
C PRO A 110 -19.47 -4.78 10.17
N ALA A 111 -18.16 -4.69 10.46
CA ALA A 111 -17.62 -3.70 11.40
C ALA A 111 -17.91 -2.26 10.93
N PHE A 112 -17.76 -2.01 9.63
CA PHE A 112 -18.14 -0.75 8.99
C PHE A 112 -19.65 -0.50 9.08
N ALA A 113 -20.47 -1.48 8.67
CA ALA A 113 -21.92 -1.40 8.67
C ALA A 113 -22.48 -1.06 10.06
N ASN A 114 -21.95 -1.70 11.10
CA ASN A 114 -22.32 -1.45 12.49
C ASN A 114 -21.95 -0.02 12.93
N THR A 115 -20.74 0.44 12.62
CA THR A 115 -20.26 1.78 13.02
C THR A 115 -20.99 2.90 12.29
N CYS A 116 -21.27 2.70 11.01
CA CYS A 116 -21.92 3.68 10.14
C CYS A 116 -23.45 3.56 10.15
N LYS A 117 -24.02 2.55 10.81
CA LYS A 117 -25.45 2.24 10.86
C LYS A 117 -26.07 2.14 9.46
N VAL A 118 -25.45 1.32 8.62
CA VAL A 118 -25.90 1.05 7.26
C VAL A 118 -26.21 -0.44 7.14
N ASP A 119 -27.36 -0.77 6.57
CA ASP A 119 -27.68 -2.15 6.22
C ASP A 119 -26.91 -2.56 4.97
N VAL A 120 -26.18 -3.68 5.08
CA VAL A 120 -25.32 -4.18 4.02
C VAL A 120 -25.62 -5.65 3.78
N ASP A 121 -25.85 -6.01 2.52
CA ASP A 121 -25.95 -7.39 2.08
C ASP A 121 -24.54 -7.95 1.84
N MET A 122 -24.08 -8.80 2.75
CA MET A 122 -22.76 -9.41 2.69
C MET A 122 -22.55 -10.24 1.42
N ASN A 123 -23.58 -10.93 0.92
CA ASN A 123 -23.44 -11.75 -0.29
C ASN A 123 -23.18 -10.86 -1.50
N ASN A 124 -23.94 -9.77 -1.61
CA ASN A 124 -23.76 -8.82 -2.71
C ASN A 124 -22.38 -8.14 -2.63
N GLU A 125 -21.94 -7.71 -1.44
CA GLU A 125 -20.61 -7.12 -1.27
C GLU A 125 -19.48 -8.10 -1.61
N LEU A 126 -19.63 -9.38 -1.24
CA LEU A 126 -18.64 -10.40 -1.57
C LEU A 126 -18.55 -10.64 -3.08
N ILE A 127 -19.69 -10.67 -3.78
CA ILE A 127 -19.76 -10.81 -5.24
C ILE A 127 -19.11 -9.59 -5.92
N VAL A 128 -19.45 -8.37 -5.48
CA VAL A 128 -18.89 -7.12 -6.02
C VAL A 128 -17.38 -7.04 -5.77
N HIS A 129 -16.92 -7.45 -4.60
CA HIS A 129 -15.49 -7.54 -4.27
C HIS A 129 -14.74 -8.54 -5.17
N GLY A 130 -15.36 -9.67 -5.48
CA GLY A 130 -14.85 -10.64 -6.44
C GLY A 130 -14.70 -10.06 -7.85
N TYR A 131 -15.75 -9.43 -8.38
CA TYR A 131 -15.69 -8.78 -9.70
C TYR A 131 -14.65 -7.66 -9.75
N SER A 132 -14.52 -6.87 -8.68
CA SER A 132 -13.53 -5.81 -8.59
C SER A 132 -12.10 -6.35 -8.68
N ASN A 133 -11.80 -7.46 -7.99
CA ASN A 133 -10.48 -8.08 -8.05
C ASN A 133 -10.17 -8.75 -9.38
N ILE A 134 -11.17 -9.37 -10.03
CA ILE A 134 -11.00 -9.92 -11.38
C ILE A 134 -10.67 -8.81 -12.37
N LEU A 135 -11.42 -7.72 -12.36
CA LEU A 135 -11.19 -6.58 -13.25
C LEU A 135 -9.82 -5.94 -13.00
N ASN A 136 -9.46 -5.76 -11.74
CA ASN A 136 -8.19 -5.19 -11.34
C ASN A 136 -7.00 -6.10 -11.73
N GLY A 137 -7.11 -7.42 -11.52
CA GLY A 137 -6.10 -8.39 -11.94
C GLY A 137 -5.92 -8.45 -13.47
N LEU A 138 -7.01 -8.33 -14.25
CA LEU A 138 -6.93 -8.27 -15.72
C LEU A 138 -6.16 -7.03 -16.21
N LEU A 139 -6.25 -5.92 -15.47
CA LEU A 139 -5.51 -4.69 -15.75
C LEU A 139 -4.09 -4.72 -15.18
N GLY A 140 -3.63 -5.84 -14.59
CA GLY A 140 -2.30 -5.97 -13.99
C GLY A 140 -2.17 -5.35 -12.59
N GLY A 141 -3.30 -5.06 -11.94
CA GLY A 141 -3.36 -4.50 -10.58
C GLY A 141 -3.16 -5.54 -9.48
N ILE A 142 -2.79 -5.05 -8.29
CA ILE A 142 -2.61 -5.85 -7.06
C ILE A 142 -3.95 -5.99 -6.34
N GLN A 143 -4.18 -7.12 -5.67
CA GLN A 143 -5.38 -7.41 -4.87
C GLN A 143 -5.89 -6.19 -4.08
N ASN A 144 -7.18 -5.88 -4.22
CA ASN A 144 -7.84 -4.83 -3.48
C ASN A 144 -8.57 -5.38 -2.25
N VAL A 145 -8.59 -4.58 -1.17
CA VAL A 145 -9.24 -4.91 0.09
C VAL A 145 -9.88 -3.65 0.67
N MET A 146 -11.10 -3.79 1.18
CA MET A 146 -11.78 -2.73 1.93
C MET A 146 -11.10 -2.52 3.29
N THR A 147 -10.55 -1.33 3.53
CA THR A 147 -9.97 -0.98 4.84
C THR A 147 -11.00 -0.24 5.69
N TYR A 148 -11.41 -0.84 6.81
CA TYR A 148 -12.44 -0.31 7.71
C TYR A 148 -12.18 1.16 8.11
N SER A 149 -10.97 1.48 8.60
CA SER A 149 -10.63 2.81 9.11
C SER A 149 -10.76 3.92 8.06
N VAL A 150 -10.28 3.67 6.84
CA VAL A 150 -10.35 4.63 5.72
C VAL A 150 -11.80 4.84 5.28
N SER A 151 -12.58 3.77 5.18
CA SER A 151 -13.98 3.84 4.78
C SER A 151 -14.85 4.55 5.81
N VAL A 152 -14.63 4.32 7.11
CA VAL A 152 -15.31 5.07 8.18
C VAL A 152 -14.96 6.55 8.12
N LEU A 153 -13.69 6.89 7.90
CA LEU A 153 -13.26 8.29 7.74
C LEU A 153 -13.96 8.95 6.55
N PHE A 154 -13.97 8.30 5.40
CA PHE A 154 -14.64 8.81 4.20
C PHE A 154 -16.15 8.97 4.41
N TYR A 155 -16.79 8.01 5.08
CA TYR A 155 -18.20 8.06 5.41
C TYR A 155 -18.52 9.22 6.37
N LYS A 156 -17.71 9.41 7.42
CA LYS A 156 -17.86 10.51 8.39
C LYS A 156 -17.63 11.87 7.76
N SER A 157 -16.78 11.97 6.73
CA SER A 157 -16.57 13.18 5.93
C SER A 157 -17.72 13.51 4.97
N GLY A 158 -18.81 12.73 4.97
CA GLY A 158 -19.97 12.98 4.12
C GLY A 158 -19.87 12.39 2.71
N GLY A 159 -18.91 11.49 2.46
CA GLY A 159 -18.68 10.80 1.19
C GLY A 159 -19.75 9.76 0.82
N ARG A 160 -21.04 10.11 0.89
CA ARG A 160 -22.17 9.19 0.67
C ARG A 160 -22.72 9.22 -0.75
N SER A 161 -22.32 10.21 -1.55
CA SER A 161 -22.83 10.41 -2.91
C SER A 161 -21.93 9.76 -3.97
N ARG A 162 -22.51 9.36 -5.10
CA ARG A 162 -21.74 8.91 -6.27
C ARG A 162 -20.78 9.97 -6.78
N ALA A 163 -21.13 11.26 -6.64
CA ALA A 163 -20.27 12.37 -7.01
C ALA A 163 -18.98 12.41 -6.14
N ALA A 164 -19.09 12.14 -4.85
CA ALA A 164 -17.92 12.07 -3.96
C ALA A 164 -16.98 10.91 -4.34
N GLN A 165 -17.54 9.78 -4.78
CA GLN A 165 -16.75 8.64 -5.26
C GLN A 165 -16.04 8.96 -6.58
N TRP A 166 -16.72 9.62 -7.53
CA TRP A 166 -16.08 10.09 -8.77
C TRP A 166 -14.95 11.09 -8.50
N ALA A 167 -15.15 12.01 -7.56
CA ALA A 167 -14.10 12.94 -7.14
C ALA A 167 -12.89 12.21 -6.52
N LEU A 168 -13.13 11.17 -5.73
CA LEU A 168 -12.07 10.33 -5.16
C LEU A 168 -11.28 9.60 -6.25
N ILE A 169 -11.96 9.00 -7.23
CA ILE A 169 -11.33 8.32 -8.36
C ILE A 169 -10.47 9.30 -9.16
N LEU A 170 -11.03 10.48 -9.49
CA LEU A 170 -10.29 11.52 -10.21
C LEU A 170 -9.06 11.98 -9.43
N GLY A 171 -9.20 12.18 -8.11
CA GLY A 171 -8.08 12.52 -7.24
C GLY A 171 -6.99 11.45 -7.27
N MET A 172 -7.35 10.17 -7.16
CA MET A 172 -6.39 9.07 -7.21
C MET A 172 -5.68 8.96 -8.55
N VAL A 173 -6.38 9.20 -9.68
CA VAL A 173 -5.76 9.23 -11.01
C VAL A 173 -4.76 10.38 -11.12
N ILE A 174 -5.09 11.57 -10.62
CA ILE A 174 -4.17 12.72 -10.60
C ILE A 174 -2.95 12.41 -9.73
N PHE A 175 -3.15 11.86 -8.54
CA PHE A 175 -2.06 11.46 -7.65
C PHE A 175 -1.19 10.37 -8.26
N PHE A 176 -1.75 9.45 -9.03
CA PHE A 176 -0.99 8.43 -9.74
C PHE A 176 -0.08 9.06 -10.81
N VAL A 177 -0.63 9.92 -11.67
CA VAL A 177 0.12 10.60 -12.72
C VAL A 177 1.23 11.49 -12.15
N VAL A 178 0.91 12.30 -11.13
CA VAL A 178 1.90 13.16 -10.47
C VAL A 178 2.91 12.34 -9.65
N GLY A 179 2.46 11.26 -9.03
CA GLY A 179 3.27 10.39 -8.18
C GLY A 179 4.40 9.70 -8.94
N VAL A 180 4.15 9.25 -10.19
CA VAL A 180 5.18 8.67 -11.06
C VAL A 180 6.33 9.66 -11.31
N SER A 181 6.02 10.96 -11.46
CA SER A 181 7.05 11.99 -11.65
C SER A 181 7.83 12.33 -10.39
N ILE A 182 7.23 12.15 -9.20
CA ILE A 182 7.85 12.49 -7.91
C ILE A 182 8.71 11.34 -7.37
N ILE A 183 8.42 10.09 -7.74
CA ILE A 183 9.07 8.89 -7.15
C ILE A 183 10.61 8.89 -7.20
N PRO A 184 11.29 9.42 -8.24
CA PRO A 184 12.76 9.45 -8.28
C PRO A 184 13.37 10.43 -7.26
N TYR A 185 12.58 11.35 -6.72
CA TYR A 185 13.04 12.32 -5.71
C TYR A 185 12.84 11.83 -4.28
N ILE A 186 12.19 10.68 -4.09
CA ILE A 186 11.91 10.10 -2.78
C ILE A 186 13.10 9.24 -2.33
N PRO A 187 13.68 9.50 -1.14
CA PRO A 187 14.74 8.67 -0.59
C PRO A 187 14.27 7.24 -0.32
N ARG A 188 15.04 6.23 -0.71
CA ARG A 188 14.72 4.81 -0.42
C ARG A 188 14.62 4.52 1.09
N CYS A 189 15.36 5.27 1.91
CA CYS A 189 15.30 5.13 3.37
C CYS A 189 13.89 5.41 3.93
N MET A 190 13.09 6.26 3.27
CA MET A 190 11.71 6.53 3.66
C MET A 190 10.85 5.27 3.50
N ALA A 191 10.93 4.59 2.34
CA ALA A 191 10.20 3.35 2.09
C ALA A 191 10.62 2.24 3.06
N GLY A 192 11.92 2.13 3.35
CA GLY A 192 12.43 1.18 4.35
C GLY A 192 11.91 1.46 5.77
N THR A 193 11.87 2.73 6.17
CA THR A 193 11.36 3.14 7.49
C THR A 193 9.86 2.86 7.62
N LEU A 194 9.08 3.16 6.58
CA LEU A 194 7.65 2.84 6.53
C LEU A 194 7.39 1.34 6.62
N LEU A 195 8.15 0.54 5.86
CA LEU A 195 8.02 -0.91 5.87
C LEU A 195 8.38 -1.49 7.24
N LEU A 196 9.47 -1.00 7.85
CA LEU A 196 9.88 -1.42 9.19
C LEU A 196 8.84 -1.03 10.24
N HIS A 197 8.29 0.19 10.17
CA HIS A 197 7.26 0.65 11.09
C HIS A 197 6.01 -0.22 11.01
N ILE A 198 5.50 -0.48 9.81
CA ILE A 198 4.35 -1.37 9.62
C ILE A 198 4.67 -2.79 10.13
N GLY A 199 5.86 -3.31 9.86
CA GLY A 199 6.28 -4.62 10.36
C GLY A 199 6.33 -4.69 11.89
N VAL A 200 6.86 -3.66 12.55
CA VAL A 200 6.90 -3.57 14.01
C VAL A 200 5.50 -3.43 14.60
N ASP A 201 4.65 -2.58 14.02
CA ASP A 201 3.28 -2.38 14.48
C ASP A 201 2.47 -3.69 14.36
N LEU A 202 2.57 -4.39 13.23
CA LEU A 202 1.94 -5.70 13.04
C LEU A 202 2.47 -6.75 14.02
N PHE A 203 3.76 -6.71 14.37
CA PHE A 203 4.34 -7.64 15.34
C PHE A 203 3.86 -7.36 16.76
N ILE A 204 3.82 -6.08 17.16
CA ILE A 204 3.32 -5.68 18.49
C ILE A 204 1.85 -6.04 18.61
N GLU A 205 1.02 -5.66 17.65
CA GLU A 205 -0.42 -5.95 17.67
C GLU A 205 -0.69 -7.47 17.59
N GLY A 206 -0.02 -8.17 16.69
CA GLY A 206 -0.25 -9.58 16.44
C GLY A 206 0.34 -10.53 17.49
N VAL A 207 1.48 -10.20 18.11
CA VAL A 207 2.17 -11.10 19.05
C VAL A 207 2.15 -10.54 20.47
N CYS A 208 2.50 -9.28 20.67
CA CYS A 208 2.63 -8.73 22.02
C CYS A 208 1.26 -8.44 22.66
N ASP A 209 0.39 -7.72 21.98
CA ASP A 209 -0.92 -7.32 22.50
C ASP A 209 -1.87 -8.54 22.61
N SER A 210 -1.71 -9.50 21.71
CA SER A 210 -2.44 -10.79 21.75
C SER A 210 -2.07 -11.70 22.94
N PHE A 211 -1.02 -11.38 23.72
CA PHE A 211 -0.61 -12.24 24.85
C PHE A 211 -1.61 -12.23 26.02
N GLU A 212 -2.24 -11.09 26.31
CA GLU A 212 -3.15 -10.95 27.45
C GLU A 212 -4.60 -11.31 27.10
N GLU A 213 -4.95 -11.32 25.81
CA GLU A 213 -6.34 -11.44 25.36
C GLU A 213 -6.78 -12.90 25.08
N TYR A 214 -5.83 -13.82 24.85
CA TYR A 214 -6.12 -15.19 24.40
C TYR A 214 -5.66 -16.27 25.37
N ASP A 215 -6.30 -17.45 25.29
CA ASP A 215 -5.88 -18.62 26.04
C ASP A 215 -4.50 -19.12 25.58
N LYS A 216 -3.76 -19.76 26.49
CA LYS A 216 -2.37 -20.22 26.24
C LYS A 216 -2.21 -21.11 25.00
N ILE A 217 -3.26 -21.86 24.64
CA ILE A 217 -3.26 -22.74 23.46
C ILE A 217 -3.41 -21.92 22.18
N GLU A 218 -4.31 -20.92 22.18
CA GLU A 218 -4.55 -20.03 21.04
C GLU A 218 -3.32 -19.16 20.77
N TYR A 219 -2.72 -18.63 21.83
CA TYR A 219 -1.44 -17.91 21.76
C TYR A 219 -0.30 -18.79 21.20
N GLY A 220 -0.26 -20.08 21.60
CA GLY A 220 0.67 -21.05 21.03
C GLY A 220 0.50 -21.20 19.51
N GLY A 221 -0.75 -21.19 19.02
CA GLY A 221 -1.06 -21.19 17.59
C GLY A 221 -0.54 -19.95 16.86
N ILE A 222 -0.76 -18.75 17.43
CA ILE A 222 -0.25 -17.48 16.89
C ILE A 222 1.27 -17.53 16.75
N LEU A 223 1.98 -17.98 17.79
CA LEU A 223 3.44 -18.06 17.78
C LEU A 223 3.96 -19.07 16.75
N VAL A 224 3.28 -20.21 16.59
CA VAL A 224 3.62 -21.18 15.54
C VAL A 224 3.45 -20.57 14.15
N ILE A 225 2.34 -19.87 13.88
CA ILE A 225 2.11 -19.22 12.59
C ILE A 225 3.19 -18.16 12.33
N ALA A 226 3.52 -17.32 13.31
CA ALA A 226 4.55 -16.28 13.19
C ALA A 226 5.94 -16.86 12.87
N VAL A 227 6.34 -17.94 13.55
CA VAL A 227 7.61 -18.63 13.31
C VAL A 227 7.61 -19.28 11.92
N VAL A 228 6.53 -20.00 11.57
CA VAL A 228 6.41 -20.63 10.24
C VAL A 228 6.50 -19.59 9.13
N MET A 229 5.77 -18.47 9.23
CA MET A 229 5.83 -17.40 8.25
C MET A 229 7.21 -16.75 8.16
N THR A 230 7.96 -16.67 9.26
CA THR A 230 9.31 -16.07 9.27
C THR A 230 10.36 -16.96 8.62
N PHE A 231 10.26 -18.29 8.78
CA PHE A 231 11.29 -19.24 8.30
C PHE A 231 10.93 -19.97 7.01
N LEU A 232 9.64 -20.14 6.70
CA LEU A 232 9.14 -20.84 5.51
C LEU A 232 8.46 -19.90 4.50
N GLY A 233 8.20 -18.65 4.88
CA GLY A 233 7.56 -17.62 4.04
C GLY A 233 8.50 -16.99 3.02
#